data_AF-A0A2V8DHQ2-F1
#
_entry.id   AF-A0A2V8DHQ2-F1
#
_cell.length_a   1.000
_cell.length_b   1.000
_cell.length_c   1.000
_cell.angle_alpha   90.00
_cell.angle_beta   90.00
_cell.angle_gamma   90.00
#
_symmetry.space_group_name_H-M   'P 1'
#
loop_
_entity.id
_entity.type
_entity.pdbx_description
1 polymer ?
#
loop_
_entity_poly.entity_id
_entity_poly.type
_entity_poly.pdbx_seq_one_letter_code
_entity_poly.pdbx_strand_id
1 'polypeptide(L)' 'MGTVLAAPRVQADDDEHSSSDESRIEVGLQIAPVPLDYAKHERKLVGLGSYIVNAVIGCNG' A
#
# COMPACT_ATOMS: atom_id res chain seq x y z
N MET A 1 -16.50 -3.99 29.66
CA MET A 1 -16.64 -2.89 28.68
C MET A 1 -15.44 -2.96 27.75
N GLY A 2 -15.58 -3.61 26.59
CA GLY A 2 -14.49 -3.78 25.63
C GLY A 2 -14.57 -2.73 24.54
N THR A 3 -13.55 -1.90 24.40
CA THR A 3 -13.46 -0.92 23.32
C THR A 3 -13.04 -1.62 22.04
N VAL A 4 -13.94 -1.69 21.06
CA VAL A 4 -13.60 -2.12 19.71
C VAL A 4 -12.82 -0.98 19.07
N LEU A 5 -11.50 -1.17 18.93
CA LEU A 5 -10.66 -0.28 18.14
C LEU A 5 -11.09 -0.43 16.68
N ALA A 6 -11.88 0.53 16.19
CA ALA A 6 -12.22 0.60 14.77
C ALA A 6 -10.94 0.92 14.00
N ALA A 7 -10.29 -0.10 13.44
CA ALA A 7 -9.24 0.12 12.47
C ALA A 7 -9.85 0.85 11.27
N PRO A 8 -9.22 1.94 10.78
CA PRO A 8 -9.71 2.62 9.58
C PRO A 8 -9.69 1.59 8.44
N ARG A 9 -10.87 1.35 7.87
CA ARG A 9 -11.01 0.49 6.70
C ARG A 9 -10.56 1.32 5.51
N VAL A 10 -9.29 1.18 5.13
CA VAL A 10 -8.79 1.68 3.86
C VAL A 10 -9.40 0.80 2.77
N GLN A 11 -10.24 1.40 1.95
CA GLN A 11 -10.72 0.82 0.71
C GLN A 11 -9.75 1.27 -0.38
N ALA A 12 -9.12 0.32 -1.07
CA ALA A 12 -8.34 0.64 -2.25
C ALA A 12 -9.33 1.02 -3.36
N ASP A 13 -9.40 2.30 -3.67
CA ASP A 13 -10.15 2.81 -4.81
C ASP A 13 -9.37 2.40 -6.07
N ASP A 14 -9.91 1.44 -6.82
CA ASP A 14 -9.37 0.95 -8.10
C ASP A 14 -9.79 1.94 -9.22
N ASP A 15 -9.52 3.23 -9.00
CA ASP A 15 -9.78 4.27 -9.99
C ASP A 15 -8.69 4.17 -11.07
N GLU A 16 -9.11 3.59 -12.19
CA GLU A 16 -8.38 3.26 -13.41
C GLU A 16 -7.14 4.11 -13.75
N HIS A 17 -6.02 3.41 -13.99
CA HIS A 17 -5.09 3.75 -15.08
C HIS A 17 -4.27 5.05 -14.99
N SER A 18 -3.82 5.48 -13.81
CA SER A 18 -2.75 6.48 -13.75
C SER A 18 -1.38 5.79 -13.77
N SER A 19 -0.51 6.13 -14.72
CA SER A 19 0.92 5.73 -14.73
C SER A 19 1.65 6.02 -13.40
N SER A 20 1.06 6.90 -12.59
CA SER A 20 1.47 7.19 -11.22
C SER A 20 1.33 5.97 -10.30
N ASP A 21 0.27 5.16 -10.40
CA ASP A 21 0.05 4.01 -9.54
C ASP A 21 0.99 2.86 -9.85
N GLU A 22 1.28 2.58 -11.11
CA GLU A 22 2.32 1.61 -11.47
C GLU A 22 3.70 1.99 -10.90
N SER A 23 4.03 3.29 -10.97
CA SER A 23 5.28 3.81 -10.38
C SER A 23 5.29 3.67 -8.86
N ARG A 24 4.16 3.94 -8.20
CA ARG A 24 4.00 3.76 -6.74
C ARG A 24 4.07 2.30 -6.33
N ILE A 25 3.46 1.40 -7.10
CA ILE A 25 3.53 -0.04 -6.88
C ILE A 25 4.98 -0.51 -6.98
N GLU A 26 5.71 -0.10 -8.01
CA GLU A 26 7.12 -0.46 -8.17
C GLU A 26 7.99 0.08 -7.02
N VAL A 27 7.80 1.34 -6.63
CA VAL A 27 8.49 1.93 -5.49
C VAL A 27 8.13 1.19 -4.20
N GLY A 28 6.85 0.91 -3.95
CA GLY A 28 6.39 0.20 -2.76
C GLY A 28 6.99 -1.20 -2.61
N LEU A 29 7.18 -1.90 -3.72
CA LEU A 29 7.86 -3.20 -3.75
C LEU A 29 9.37 -3.07 -3.50
N GLN A 30 10.01 -1.99 -3.96
CA GLN A 30 11.45 -1.75 -3.76
C GLN A 30 11.80 -1.26 -2.36
N ILE A 31 10.95 -0.42 -1.75
CA ILE A 31 11.22 0.16 -0.42
C ILE A 31 10.77 -0.75 0.73
N ALA A 32 10.16 -1.89 0.43
CA ALA A 32 9.70 -2.82 1.44
C ALA A 32 10.90 -3.29 2.29
N PRO A 33 10.84 -3.15 3.64
CA PRO A 33 11.97 -3.49 4.50
C PRO A 33 12.26 -5.00 4.55
N VAL A 34 11.32 -5.81 4.05
CA VAL A 34 11.43 -7.26 3.94
C VAL A 34 11.00 -7.72 2.54
N PRO A 35 11.55 -8.82 2.02
CA PRO A 35 11.08 -9.42 0.78
C PRO A 35 9.60 -9.76 0.90
N LEU A 36 8.79 -9.20 0.01
CA LEU A 36 7.34 -9.45 -0.02
C LEU A 36 7.08 -10.70 -0.87
N ASP A 37 6.41 -11.69 -0.29
CA ASP A 37 5.88 -12.84 -1.02
C ASP A 37 4.44 -12.51 -1.42
N TYR A 38 4.15 -12.53 -2.72
CA TYR A 38 2.81 -12.24 -3.25
C TYR A 38 2.60 -12.96 -4.58
N ALA A 39 1.36 -13.38 -4.82
CA ALA A 39 1.01 -13.92 -6.13
C ALA A 39 1.02 -12.81 -7.19
N LYS A 40 1.22 -13.17 -8.46
CA LYS A 40 1.25 -12.17 -9.56
C LYS A 40 0.02 -11.27 -9.62
N HIS A 41 -1.14 -11.76 -9.19
CA HIS A 41 -2.40 -11.00 -9.18
C HIS A 41 -2.48 -9.99 -8.02
N GLU A 42 -1.69 -10.17 -6.97
CA GLU A 42 -1.69 -9.33 -5.78
C GLU A 42 -0.61 -8.25 -5.83
N ARG A 43 0.26 -8.28 -6.85
CA ARG A 43 1.37 -7.33 -7.03
C ARG A 43 0.93 -5.88 -6.89
N LYS A 44 -0.21 -5.50 -7.49
CA LYS A 44 -0.73 -4.14 -7.42
C LYS A 44 -1.19 -3.77 -6.00
N LEU A 45 -1.94 -4.65 -5.36
CA LEU A 45 -2.49 -4.44 -4.02
C LEU A 45 -1.40 -4.40 -2.95
N VAL A 46 -0.47 -5.36 -3.00
CA VAL A 46 0.66 -5.46 -2.07
C VAL A 46 1.68 -4.35 -2.29
N GLY A 47 2.01 -4.05 -3.55
CA GLY A 47 2.95 -2.97 -3.87
C GLY A 47 2.42 -1.60 -3.48
N LEU A 48 1.15 -1.29 -3.77
CA LEU A 48 0.55 -0.02 -3.37
C LEU A 48 0.39 0.07 -1.84
N GLY A 49 -0.01 -1.03 -1.18
CA GLY A 49 -0.08 -1.08 0.28
C GLY A 49 1.28 -0.81 0.94
N SER A 50 2.34 -1.44 0.43
CA SER A 50 3.72 -1.22 0.89
C SER A 50 4.17 0.22 0.65
N TYR A 51 3.84 0.80 -0.51
CA TYR A 51 4.13 2.20 -0.81
C TYR A 51 3.47 3.15 0.19
N ILE A 52 2.19 2.97 0.51
CA ILE A 52 1.48 3.85 1.42
C ILE A 52 2.10 3.79 2.83
N VAL A 53 2.36 2.59 3.36
CA VAL A 53 2.87 2.45 4.73
C VAL A 53 4.33 2.83 4.89
N ASN A 54 5.15 2.66 3.84
CA ASN A 54 6.60 2.91 3.92
C ASN A 54 7.03 4.25 3.29
N ALA A 55 6.32 4.79 2.29
CA ALA A 55 6.63 6.06 1.65
C ALA A 55 5.74 7.23 2.11
N VAL A 56 4.42 7.00 2.28
CA VAL A 56 3.47 8.09 2.56
C VAL A 56 3.38 8.42 4.06
N ILE A 57 3.68 7.47 4.94
CA ILE A 57 3.77 7.71 6.41
C ILE A 57 4.91 8.70 6.76
N GLY A 58 5.82 8.98 5.82
CA GLY A 58 6.88 9.99 5.94
C GLY A 58 6.51 11.42 5.56
N CYS A 59 5.27 11.87 5.80
CA CYS A 59 4.95 13.31 5.69
C CYS A 59 3.86 13.74 6.67
N ASN A 60 4.19 13.75 7.96
CA ASN A 60 3.62 14.72 8.90
C ASN A 60 4.79 15.55 9.45
N GLY A 61 4.94 16.76 8.91
CA GLY A 61 5.58 17.86 9.63
C GLY A 61 4.58 18.51 10.56
#